data_AF-A0A8X6T516-F1
#
_entry.id   AF-A0A8X6T516-F1
#
_cell.length_a   1.000
_cell.length_b   1.000
_cell.length_c   1.000
_cell.angle_alpha   90.00
_cell.angle_beta   90.00
_cell.angle_gamma   90.00
#
_symmetry.space_group_name_H-M   'P 1'
#
loop_
_entity.id
_entity.type
_entity.pdbx_description
1 polymer ?
#
loop_
_entity_poly.entity_id
_entity_poly.type
_entity_poly.pdbx_seq_one_letter_code
_entity_poly.pdbx_strand_id
1 'polypeptide(L)' 'MRRRAESHSVPDDLMLELFQQHLPTRVQSILAAISPLTLEKAAEVADRVMEVTPIAVSACSVSSDKNSIESHVLEEIKN' A
#
# COMPACT_ATOMS: atom_id res chain seq x y z
N MET A 1 25.93 -26.52 8.17
CA MET A 1 24.97 -25.69 8.94
C MET A 1 23.60 -26.37 8.89
N ARG A 2 23.07 -26.83 10.03
CA ARG A 2 21.72 -27.40 10.09
C ARG A 2 20.72 -26.25 10.23
N ARG A 3 19.92 -25.99 9.20
CA ARG A 3 18.77 -25.08 9.31
C ARG A 3 17.73 -25.79 10.17
N ARG A 4 17.72 -25.46 11.46
CA ARG A 4 16.64 -25.83 12.38
C ARG A 4 15.44 -24.93 12.08
N ALA A 5 14.77 -25.17 10.96
CA ALA A 5 13.34 -24.89 10.92
C ALA A 5 12.67 -26.07 11.62
N GLU A 6 12.88 -26.17 12.93
CA GLU A 6 12.01 -26.99 13.77
C GLU A 6 10.60 -26.43 13.57
N SER A 7 9.64 -27.29 13.25
CA SER A 7 8.27 -26.96 12.90
C SER A 7 7.53 -26.36 14.10
N HIS A 8 7.92 -25.17 14.51
CA HIS A 8 7.21 -24.37 15.49
C HIS A 8 6.03 -23.74 14.76
N SER A 9 4.82 -24.19 15.09
CA SER A 9 3.60 -23.55 14.60
C SER A 9 3.59 -22.12 15.12
N VAL A 10 3.49 -21.16 14.20
CA VAL A 10 3.32 -19.76 14.57
C VAL A 10 1.89 -19.58 15.11
N PRO A 11 1.68 -18.92 16.25
CA PRO A 11 0.34 -18.62 16.74
C PRO A 11 -0.42 -17.69 15.79
N ASP A 12 -1.71 -17.93 15.59
CA ASP A 12 -2.56 -17.11 14.72
C ASP A 12 -2.63 -15.66 15.21
N ASP A 13 -2.69 -15.45 16.53
CA ASP A 13 -2.72 -14.12 17.14
C ASP A 13 -1.48 -13.29 16.76
N LEU A 14 -0.30 -13.93 16.74
CA LEU A 14 0.95 -13.28 16.33
C LEU A 14 0.92 -12.92 14.85
N MET A 15 0.36 -13.78 14.00
CA MET A 15 0.22 -13.51 12.56
C MET A 15 -0.76 -12.36 12.30
N LEU A 16 -1.87 -12.29 13.06
CA LEU A 16 -2.79 -11.16 13.02
C LEU A 16 -2.13 -9.86 13.46
N GLU A 17 -1.30 -9.89 14.51
CA GLU A 17 -0.57 -8.71 14.98
C GLU A 17 0.42 -8.23 13.90
N LEU A 18 1.13 -9.15 13.25
CA LEU A 18 2.02 -8.81 12.13
C LEU A 18 1.27 -8.19 10.95
N PHE A 19 0.07 -8.69 10.63
CA PHE A 19 -0.78 -8.06 9.62
C PHE A 19 -1.15 -6.63 9.99
N GLN A 20 -1.49 -6.37 11.25
CA GLN A 20 -1.78 -5.00 11.70
C GLN A 20 -0.54 -4.10 11.63
N GLN A 21 0.67 -4.60 11.86
CA GLN A 21 1.89 -3.78 11.80
C GLN A 21 2.38 -3.52 10.37
N HIS A 22 2.26 -4.50 9.47
CA HIS A 22 2.84 -4.42 8.13
C HIS A 22 1.87 -3.93 7.04
N LEU A 23 0.56 -4.04 7.24
CA LEU A 23 -0.41 -3.60 6.24
C LEU A 23 -0.60 -2.09 6.29
N PRO A 24 -0.87 -1.43 5.14
CA PRO A 24 -1.17 0.01 5.10
C PRO A 24 -2.41 0.36 5.94
N THR A 25 -2.47 1.57 6.51
CA THR A 25 -3.57 2.05 7.39
C THR A 25 -4.97 1.84 6.79
N ARG A 26 -5.09 1.96 5.45
CA ARG A 26 -6.35 1.72 4.73
C ARG A 26 -6.83 0.26 4.86
N VAL A 27 -5.91 -0.70 4.78
CA VAL A 27 -6.20 -2.13 4.89
C VAL A 27 -6.52 -2.47 6.34
N GLN A 28 -5.75 -1.93 7.29
CA GLN A 28 -6.03 -2.08 8.73
C GLN A 28 -7.43 -1.58 9.10
N SER A 29 -7.84 -0.43 8.56
CA SER A 29 -9.18 0.14 8.83
C SER A 29 -10.30 -0.76 8.31
N ILE A 30 -10.09 -1.41 7.16
CA ILE A 30 -11.05 -2.37 6.60
C ILE A 30 -11.08 -3.66 7.43
N LEU A 31 -9.91 -4.19 7.80
CA LEU A 31 -9.80 -5.40 8.64
C LEU A 31 -10.44 -5.18 10.01
N ALA A 32 -10.27 -4.01 10.62
CA ALA A 32 -10.87 -3.66 11.90
C ALA A 32 -12.41 -3.57 11.87
N ALA A 33 -12.99 -3.28 10.71
CA ALA A 33 -14.45 -3.25 10.52
C ALA A 33 -15.07 -4.66 10.42
N ILE A 34 -14.26 -5.70 10.20
CA ILE A 34 -14.72 -7.08 10.05
C ILE A 34 -14.56 -7.79 11.39
N SER A 35 -15.68 -8.10 12.06
CA SER A 35 -15.69 -8.88 13.31
C SER A 35 -16.74 -9.99 13.24
N PRO A 36 -16.40 -11.25 13.61
CA PRO A 36 -15.09 -11.72 14.08
C PRO A 36 -14.08 -11.94 12.92
N LEU A 37 -12.81 -11.59 13.16
CA LEU A 37 -11.73 -11.71 12.18
C LEU A 37 -10.89 -12.97 12.46
N THR A 38 -10.85 -13.89 11.50
CA THR A 38 -9.93 -15.05 11.52
C THR A 38 -8.70 -14.75 10.67
N LEU A 39 -7.59 -15.46 10.91
CA LEU A 39 -6.34 -15.25 10.17
C LEU A 39 -6.53 -15.43 8.65
N GLU A 40 -7.23 -16.49 8.24
CA GLU A 40 -7.50 -16.78 6.83
C GLU A 40 -8.29 -15.66 6.15
N LYS A 41 -9.32 -15.14 6.81
CA LYS A 41 -10.10 -14.02 6.26
C LYS A 41 -9.31 -12.73 6.23
N ALA A 42 -8.46 -12.50 7.24
CA ALA A 42 -7.58 -11.34 7.25
C ALA A 42 -6.61 -11.37 6.06
N ALA A 43 -6.03 -12.55 5.77
CA ALA A 43 -5.14 -12.74 4.63
C ALA A 43 -5.87 -12.52 3.30
N GLU A 44 -7.03 -13.16 3.11
CA GLU A 44 -7.82 -13.02 1.88
C GLU A 44 -8.25 -11.57 1.62
N VAL A 45 -8.76 -10.88 2.65
CA VAL A 45 -9.19 -9.48 2.53
C VAL A 45 -8.00 -8.56 2.28
N ALA A 46 -6.87 -8.79 2.96
CA ALA A 46 -5.65 -8.02 2.74
C ALA A 46 -5.17 -8.15 1.29
N ASP A 47 -5.07 -9.38 0.77
CA ASP A 47 -4.67 -9.66 -0.61
C ASP A 47 -5.62 -8.99 -1.59
N ARG A 48 -6.94 -9.15 -1.39
CA ARG A 48 -7.94 -8.57 -2.27
C ARG A 48 -7.89 -7.05 -2.26
N VAL A 49 -7.81 -6.42 -1.09
CA VAL A 49 -7.72 -4.96 -1.00
C VAL A 49 -6.43 -4.47 -1.65
N MET A 50 -5.31 -5.16 -1.45
CA MET A 50 -4.04 -4.81 -2.09
C MET A 50 -4.07 -4.95 -3.61
N GLU A 51 -4.79 -5.94 -4.14
CA GLU A 51 -5.00 -6.15 -5.58
C GLU A 51 -5.93 -5.09 -6.19
N VAL A 52 -7.04 -4.75 -5.52
CA VAL A 52 -8.04 -3.81 -6.08
C VAL A 52 -7.62 -2.36 -5.89
N THR A 53 -6.73 -2.07 -4.94
CA THR A 53 -6.36 -0.68 -4.71
C THR A 53 -5.59 -0.19 -5.95
N PRO A 54 -6.12 0.79 -6.70
CA PRO A 54 -5.29 1.45 -7.70
C PRO A 54 -4.04 1.95 -6.98
N ILE A 55 -2.87 1.73 -7.58
CA ILE A 55 -1.67 2.46 -7.17
C ILE A 55 -2.08 3.93 -7.19
N ALA A 56 -2.30 4.50 -6.01
CA ALA A 56 -2.22 5.92 -5.85
C ALA A 56 -0.78 6.19 -6.23
N VAL A 57 -0.60 6.61 -7.48
CA VAL A 57 0.64 7.23 -7.95
C VAL A 57 0.91 8.25 -6.86
N SER A 58 1.85 7.93 -5.98
CA SER A 58 2.42 8.88 -5.04
C SER A 58 2.70 10.07 -5.92
N ALA A 59 1.94 11.16 -5.72
CA ALA A 59 2.06 12.34 -6.55
C ALA A 59 3.55 12.66 -6.53
N CYS A 60 4.21 12.38 -7.65
CA CYS A 60 5.63 12.60 -7.80
C CYS A 60 5.78 14.05 -7.36
N SER A 61 6.48 14.28 -6.24
CA SER A 61 6.69 15.63 -5.77
C SER A 61 7.23 16.38 -6.97
N VAL A 62 6.43 17.29 -7.52
CA VAL A 62 6.85 18.17 -8.59
C VAL A 62 8.00 18.96 -7.99
N SER A 63 9.22 18.45 -8.19
CA SER A 63 10.43 19.22 -7.95
C SER A 63 10.21 20.48 -8.76
N SER A 64 10.20 21.59 -8.05
CA SER A 64 9.78 22.88 -8.55
C SER A 64 10.83 23.42 -9.50
N ASP A 65 10.91 22.89 -10.72
CA ASP A 65 11.67 23.51 -11.80
C ASP A 65 10.71 24.33 -12.65
N LYS A 66 10.24 25.42 -12.03
CA LYS A 66 9.61 26.53 -12.74
C LYS A 66 10.68 27.25 -13.55
N ASN A 67 10.84 26.87 -14.81
CA ASN A 67 11.07 27.78 -15.94
C ASN A 67 11.57 26.98 -17.14
N SER A 68 10.92 27.14 -18.30
CA SER A 68 11.60 27.41 -19.58
C SER A 68 10.81 26.97 -20.83
N ILE A 69 9.60 26.41 -20.72
CA ILE A 69 8.90 25.87 -21.92
C ILE A 69 7.53 26.50 -22.27
N GLU A 70 6.98 27.39 -21.44
CA GLU A 70 5.67 28.00 -21.74
C GLU A 70 5.74 29.39 -22.40
N SER A 71 6.90 30.04 -22.47
CA SER A 71 6.99 31.41 -23.00
C SER A 71 7.01 31.50 -24.53
N HIS A 72 7.34 30.42 -25.26
CA HIS A 72 7.44 30.50 -26.73
C HIS A 72 6.10 30.28 -27.46
N VAL A 73 5.11 29.65 -26.81
CA VAL A 73 3.82 29.33 -27.46
C VAL A 73 2.89 30.55 -27.49
N LEU A 74 3.09 31.52 -26.60
CA LEU A 74 2.21 32.68 -26.46
C LEU A 74 2.57 33.87 -27.35
N GLU A 75 3.76 33.88 -27.98
CA GLU A 75 4.18 34.97 -28.87
C GLU A 75 3.71 34.78 -30.33
N GLU A 76 3.37 33.55 -30.74
CA GLU A 76 2.99 33.27 -32.14
C GLU A 76 1.55 33.71 -32.48
N ILE A 77 0.73 34.02 -31.47
CA ILE A 77 -0.67 34.44 -31.63
C ILE A 77 -0.79 35.98 -31.81
N LYS A 78 0.34 36.70 -31.75
CA LYS A 78 0.39 38.15 -31.97
C LYS A 78 1.29 38.48 -33.14
N ASN A 79 0.86 38.11 -34.35
CA ASN A 79 1.23 38.82 -35.58
C ASN A 79 0.18 38.63 -36.66
#